data_AF-A0A919HKR9-F1
#
_entry.id   AF-A0A919HKR9-F1
#
_cell.length_a   1.000
_cell.length_b   1.000
_cell.length_c   1.000
_cell.angle_alpha   90.00
_cell.angle_beta   90.00
_cell.angle_gamma   90.00
#
_symmetry.space_group_name_H-M   'P 1'
#
loop_
_entity.id
_entity.type
_entity.pdbx_description
1 polymer ?
#
loop_
_entity_poly.entity_id
_entity_poly.type
_entity_poly.pdbx_seq_one_letter_code
_entity_poly.pdbx_strand_id
1 'polypeptide(L)'
;MTINVQGPFATNNSESLRDAVLAGLGVALLPDFSAREAIGRGLVQELLPAAAGGGVCRPAIRHSAYTPRVSRAVETFSRYLKATFSEPRPAPAPASR
;
A
#
# COMPACT_ATOMS: atom_id res chain seq x y z
N MET A 1 -7.22 -9.63 15.98
CA MET A 1 -7.72 -10.89 15.40
C MET A 1 -6.92 -11.16 14.14
N THR A 2 -6.19 -12.27 14.09
CA THR A 2 -5.34 -12.64 12.94
C THR A 2 -6.12 -13.64 12.10
N ILE A 3 -6.51 -13.29 10.87
CA ILE A 3 -7.15 -14.22 9.95
C ILE A 3 -6.04 -14.91 9.16
N ASN A 4 -5.89 -16.22 9.37
CA ASN A 4 -4.94 -17.02 8.62
C ASN A 4 -5.56 -17.38 7.26
N VAL A 5 -5.06 -16.80 6.18
CA VAL A 5 -5.53 -17.08 4.82
C VAL A 5 -4.73 -18.27 4.28
N GLN A 6 -5.35 -19.45 4.28
CA GLN A 6 -4.80 -20.67 3.66
C GLN A 6 -5.26 -20.72 2.20
N GLY A 7 -4.54 -20.02 1.32
CA GLY A 7 -4.79 -20.02 -0.13
C GLY A 7 -3.76 -20.86 -0.90
N PRO A 8 -4.05 -21.24 -2.16
CA PRO A 8 -3.11 -21.99 -3.01
C PRO A 8 -1.84 -21.20 -3.39
N PHE A 9 -1.83 -19.90 -3.08
CA PHE A 9 -0.74 -18.99 -3.36
C PHE A 9 -0.49 -18.10 -2.13
N ALA A 10 0.74 -18.12 -1.61
CA ALA A 10 1.15 -17.34 -0.45
C ALA A 10 2.48 -16.63 -0.76
N THR A 11 2.50 -15.31 -0.60
CA THR A 11 3.69 -14.48 -0.79
C THR A 11 3.61 -13.25 0.12
N ASN A 12 4.76 -12.70 0.48
CA ASN A 12 4.88 -11.48 1.26
C ASN A 12 5.00 -10.22 0.38
N ASN A 13 5.06 -10.37 -0.95
CA ASN A 13 5.12 -9.25 -1.88
C ASN A 13 3.71 -8.84 -2.32
N SER A 14 3.34 -7.59 -2.06
CA SER A 14 2.05 -7.03 -2.47
C SER A 14 1.84 -6.97 -3.98
N GLU A 15 2.91 -6.85 -4.79
CA GLU A 15 2.80 -6.85 -6.25
C GLU A 15 2.45 -8.24 -6.78
N SER A 16 3.11 -9.27 -6.26
CA SER A 16 2.81 -10.66 -6.62
C SER A 16 1.39 -11.06 -6.22
N LEU A 17 0.89 -10.58 -5.08
CA LEU A 17 -0.51 -10.76 -4.69
C LEU A 17 -1.47 -10.05 -5.66
N ARG A 18 -1.17 -8.81 -6.08
CA ARG A 18 -1.98 -8.08 -7.06
C ARG A 18 -2.04 -8.83 -8.38
N ASP A 19 -0.89 -9.27 -8.88
CA ASP A 19 -0.83 -9.97 -10.16
C ASP A 19 -1.56 -11.31 -10.11
N ALA A 20 -1.54 -12.00 -8.95
CA ALA A 20 -2.35 -13.20 -8.73
C ALA A 20 -3.86 -12.91 -8.77
N VAL A 21 -4.32 -11.81 -8.17
CA VAL A 21 -5.72 -11.37 -8.25
C VAL A 21 -6.10 -11.02 -9.70
N LEU A 22 -5.24 -10.28 -10.41
CA LEU A 22 -5.44 -9.93 -11.82
C LEU A 22 -5.50 -11.17 -12.73
N ALA A 23 -4.75 -12.22 -12.39
CA ALA A 23 -4.81 -13.52 -13.07
C ALA A 23 -6.04 -14.37 -12.68
N GLY A 24 -6.90 -13.88 -11.79
CA GLY A 24 -8.12 -14.57 -11.37
C GLY A 24 -7.90 -15.70 -10.37
N LEU A 25 -6.75 -15.74 -9.68
CA LEU A 25 -6.45 -16.80 -8.68
C LEU A 25 -7.29 -16.66 -7.40
N GLY A 26 -7.95 -15.53 -7.16
CA GLY A 26 -8.87 -15.35 -6.05
C GLY A 26 -8.92 -13.92 -5.50
N VAL A 27 -9.26 -13.80 -4.21
CA VAL A 27 -9.37 -12.54 -3.46
C VAL A 27 -8.15 -12.39 -2.55
N ALA A 28 -7.55 -11.21 -2.51
CA ALA A 28 -6.42 -10.90 -1.62
C ALA A 28 -6.61 -9.57 -0.90
N LEU A 29 -6.06 -9.46 0.31
CA LEU A 29 -5.91 -8.19 1.03
C LEU A 29 -4.67 -7.48 0.49
N LEU A 30 -4.87 -6.35 -0.20
CA LEU A 30 -3.81 -5.57 -0.81
C LEU A 30 -3.68 -4.21 -0.13
N PRO A 31 -2.44 -3.66 -0.03
CA PRO A 31 -2.27 -2.25 0.24
C PRO A 31 -2.94 -1.41 -0.85
N ASP A 32 -3.50 -0.28 -0.44
CA ASP A 32 -4.23 0.61 -1.33
C ASP A 32 -3.38 1.12 -2.50
N PHE A 33 -2.11 1.43 -2.26
CA PHE A 33 -1.20 1.91 -3.31
C PHE A 33 -0.98 0.89 -4.43
N SER A 34 -0.99 -0.41 -4.12
CA SER A 34 -0.81 -1.47 -5.12
C SER A 34 -2.11 -1.72 -5.89
N ALA A 35 -3.26 -1.62 -5.24
CA ALA A 35 -4.56 -1.94 -5.85
C ALA A 35 -5.21 -0.76 -6.59
N ARG A 36 -4.89 0.49 -6.24
CA ARG A 36 -5.56 1.71 -6.74
C ARG A 36 -5.65 1.79 -8.26
N GLU A 37 -4.55 1.47 -8.93
CA GLU A 37 -4.44 1.53 -10.39
C GLU A 37 -5.36 0.50 -11.05
N ALA A 38 -5.30 -0.75 -10.56
CA ALA A 38 -6.12 -1.85 -11.05
C ALA A 38 -7.63 -1.64 -10.78
N ILE A 39 -7.99 -1.05 -9.63
CA ILE A 39 -9.38 -0.65 -9.32
C ILE A 39 -9.83 0.46 -10.27
N GLY A 40 -9.01 1.49 -10.49
CA GLY A 40 -9.33 2.59 -11.39
C GLY A 40 -9.53 2.16 -12.86
N ARG A 41 -8.86 1.08 -13.27
CA ARG A 41 -9.05 0.45 -14.58
C ARG A 41 -10.20 -0.57 -14.63
N GLY A 42 -10.87 -0.85 -13.52
CA GLY A 42 -11.95 -1.84 -13.42
C GLY A 42 -11.48 -3.29 -13.58
N LEU A 43 -10.19 -3.56 -13.39
CA LEU A 43 -9.62 -4.91 -13.50
C LEU A 43 -9.83 -5.74 -12.22
N VAL A 44 -9.99 -5.04 -11.08
CA VAL A 44 -10.27 -5.65 -9.79
C VAL A 44 -11.34 -4.85 -9.07
N GLN A 45 -12.13 -5.52 -8.24
CA GLN A 45 -13.20 -4.92 -7.46
C GLN A 45 -12.83 -4.94 -5.98
N GLU A 46 -12.98 -3.80 -5.30
CA GLU A 46 -12.83 -3.73 -3.84
C GLU A 46 -13.96 -4.53 -3.17
N LEU A 47 -13.58 -5.38 -2.21
CA LEU A 47 -14.48 -6.22 -1.41
C LEU A 47 -14.35 -5.84 0.07
N LEU A 48 -15.49 -5.74 0.76
CA LEU A 48 -15.59 -5.34 2.17
C LEU A 48 -14.96 -3.96 2.50
N PRO A 49 -15.47 -2.85 1.95
CA PRO A 49 -14.94 -1.50 2.22
C PRO A 49 -15.03 -1.08 3.71
N ALA A 50 -15.94 -1.69 4.48
CA ALA A 50 -16.09 -1.44 5.92
C ALA A 50 -15.09 -2.23 6.78
N ALA A 51 -14.45 -3.26 6.24
CA ALA A 51 -13.46 -4.03 6.97
C ALA A 51 -12.11 -3.30 6.86
N ALA A 52 -11.78 -2.51 7.89
CA ALA A 52 -10.44 -1.96 8.05
C ALA A 52 -9.45 -3.09 8.35
N GLY A 53 -9.04 -3.83 7.30
CA GLY A 53 -7.86 -4.67 7.36
C GLY A 53 -6.72 -3.78 7.85
N GLY A 54 -6.08 -4.16 8.96
CA GLY A 54 -5.07 -3.35 9.64
C GLY A 54 -3.94 -2.98 8.67
N GLY A 55 -4.11 -1.87 7.97
CA GLY A 55 -3.23 -1.39 6.93
C GLY A 55 -1.97 -0.86 7.59
N VAL A 56 -1.01 -1.73 7.86
CA VAL A 56 0.32 -1.29 8.29
C VAL A 56 1.09 -0.87 7.04
N CYS A 57 0.69 0.27 6.46
CA CYS A 57 1.61 1.04 5.64
C CYS A 57 2.57 1.71 6.63
N ARG A 58 3.72 1.07 6.86
CA ARG A 58 4.73 1.56 7.81
C ARG A 58 5.08 3.02 7.45
N PRO A 59 5.31 3.90 8.45
CA PRO A 59 5.80 5.24 8.17
C PRO A 59 7.10 5.13 7.36
N ALA A 60 7.25 6.00 6.35
CA ALA A 60 8.42 6.03 5.48
C ALA A 60 9.69 5.92 6.31
N ILE A 61 10.38 4.78 6.21
CA ILE A 61 11.60 4.54 6.98
C ILE A 61 12.65 5.47 6.40
N ARG A 62 12.89 6.60 7.07
CA ARG A 62 14.01 7.46 6.77
C ARG A 62 15.26 6.77 7.31
N HIS A 63 16.02 6.12 6.43
CA HIS A 63 17.42 5.81 6.74
C HIS A 63 18.15 7.16 6.89
N SER A 64 18.22 7.68 8.12
CA SER A 64 19.21 8.69 8.42
C SER A 64 20.54 8.00 8.25
N ALA A 65 21.32 8.38 7.23
CA ALA A 65 22.72 8.03 7.21
C ALA A 65 23.28 8.38 8.59
N TYR A 66 23.91 7.42 9.26
CA TYR A 66 24.62 7.63 10.53
C TYR A 66 25.91 8.40 10.23
N THR A 67 25.77 9.53 9.56
CA THR A 67 26.83 10.35 9.01
C THR A 67 26.42 11.78 9.30
N PRO A 68 27.21 12.53 10.09
CA PRO A 68 26.83 13.86 10.59
C PRO A 68 26.64 14.93 9.50
N ARG A 69 26.89 14.61 8.23
CA ARG A 69 26.66 15.48 7.06
C ARG A 69 26.04 14.67 5.92
N VAL A 70 24.73 14.80 5.74
CA VAL A 70 24.06 14.34 4.52
C VAL A 70 24.45 15.26 3.35
N SER A 71 24.71 14.70 2.17
CA SER A 71 25.00 15.49 0.97
C SER A 71 23.80 16.37 0.60
N ARG A 72 24.04 17.58 0.08
CA ARG A 72 23.00 18.50 -0.42
C ARG A 72 22.02 17.82 -1.39
N ALA A 73 22.49 16.84 -2.17
CA ALA A 73 21.64 16.05 -3.07
C ALA A 73 20.60 15.21 -2.30
N VAL A 74 21.00 14.55 -1.21
CA VAL A 74 20.12 13.73 -0.36
C VAL A 74 19.12 14.61 0.40
N GLU A 75 19.55 15.78 0.85
CA GLU A 75 18.65 16.77 1.47
C GLU A 75 17.60 17.28 0.49
N THR A 76 18.02 17.64 -0.72
CA THR A 76 17.13 18.13 -1.78
C THR A 76 16.13 17.05 -2.18
N PHE A 77 16.59 15.82 -2.39
CA PHE A 77 15.72 14.68 -2.71
C PHE A 77 14.74 14.39 -1.57
N SER A 78 15.19 14.41 -0.31
CA SER A 78 14.31 14.22 0.83
C SER A 78 13.27 15.32 0.98
N ARG A 79 13.65 16.58 0.69
CA ARG A 79 12.73 17.72 0.70
C ARG A 79 11.67 17.55 -0.39
N TYR A 80 12.09 17.14 -1.59
CA TYR A 80 11.18 16.83 -2.69
C TYR A 80 10.18 15.73 -2.29
N LEU A 81 10.65 14.59 -1.80
CA LEU A 81 9.77 13.50 -1.36
C LEU A 81 8.77 13.93 -0.28
N LYS A 82 9.21 14.72 0.70
CA LYS A 82 8.30 15.27 1.72
C LYS A 82 7.25 16.17 1.08
N ALA A 83 7.65 17.12 0.24
CA ALA A 83 6.72 18.03 -0.42
C ALA A 83 5.70 17.30 -1.30
N THR A 84 6.14 16.28 -2.05
CA THR A 84 5.28 15.52 -2.98
C THR A 84 4.31 14.58 -2.26
N PHE A 85 4.70 14.01 -1.12
CA PHE A 85 3.93 12.96 -0.43
C PHE A 85 3.42 13.39 0.97
N SER A 86 3.39 14.70 1.26
CA SER A 86 2.97 15.24 2.55
C SER A 86 1.45 15.25 2.77
N GLU A 87 0.65 14.99 1.75
CA GLU A 87 -0.80 15.04 1.86
C GLU A 87 -1.33 13.90 2.75
N PRO A 88 -2.12 14.21 3.81
CA PRO A 88 -2.84 13.19 4.54
C PRO A 88 -3.84 12.52 3.61
N ARG A 89 -3.81 11.18 3.57
CA ARG A 89 -4.76 10.40 2.78
C ARG A 89 -6.18 10.66 3.29
N PRO A 90 -7.14 11.02 2.41
CA PRO A 90 -8.55 11.12 2.80
C PRO A 90 -9.04 9.76 3.30
N ALA A 91 -9.83 9.77 4.38
CA ALA A 91 -10.41 8.56 4.93
C ALA A 91 -11.32 7.87 3.89
N PRO A 92 -11.35 6.53 3.84
CA PRO A 92 -12.28 5.83 2.96
C PRO A 92 -13.72 6.25 3.29
N ALA A 93 -14.53 6.45 2.24
CA ALA A 93 -15.92 6.84 2.37
C ALA A 93 -16.71 5.78 3.18
N PRO A 94 -17.70 6.18 4.00
CA PRO A 94 -18.49 5.22 4.76
C PRO A 94 -19.27 4.31 3.82
N ALA A 95 -19.14 3.00 4.00
CA ALA A 95 -19.86 2.00 3.22
C ALA A 95 -21.38 2.19 3.39
N SER A 96 -22.10 2.25 2.26
CA SER A 96 -23.57 2.24 2.24
C SER A 96 -24.07 0.88 2.73
N ARG A 97 -25.04 0.92 3.64
CA ARG A 97 -25.62 -0.22 4.37
C ARG A 97 -26.39 -1.19 3.47
#